data_AF-A0A6N2KAY8-F1
#
_entry.id   AF-A0A6N2KAY8-F1
#
_cell.length_a   1.000
_cell.length_b   1.000
_cell.length_c   1.000
_cell.angle_alpha   90.00
_cell.angle_beta   90.00
_cell.angle_gamma   90.00
#
_symmetry.space_group_name_H-M   'P 1'
#
loop_
_entity.id
_entity.type
_entity.pdbx_description
1 polymer ?
#
loop_
_entity_poly.entity_id
_entity_poly.type
_entity_poly.pdbx_seq_one_letter_code
_entity_poly.pdbx_strand_id
1 'polypeptide(L)'
;MILAVLFANVEGNILIERFSGVPAEERLHWRSFLVKLGADNLKGVRNEELLVASHNLYCLHMAEVIFAITSALKDVCGKPPTERLFLDKYGKICLCLDEIVWKGLLENTDKERVRRLTRLKPPTEF
;
A
#
# COMPACT_ATOMS: atom_id res chain seq x y z
N MET A 1 11.41 -10.60 -0.56
CA MET A 1 11.06 -9.93 0.71
C MET A 1 10.75 -8.47 0.40
N ILE A 2 9.57 -7.99 0.76
CA ILE A 2 9.15 -6.59 0.54
C ILE A 2 9.75 -5.74 1.65
N LEU A 3 10.68 -4.85 1.30
CA LEU A 3 11.38 -4.02 2.28
C LEU A 3 10.59 -2.76 2.66
N ALA A 4 9.86 -2.19 1.71
CA ALA A 4 9.04 -1.02 1.93
C ALA A 4 7.81 -1.00 1.02
N VAL A 5 6.69 -0.51 1.55
CA VAL A 5 5.47 -0.15 0.79
C VAL A 5 5.17 1.31 1.08
N LEU A 6 5.06 2.11 0.01
CA LEU A 6 4.76 3.53 0.10
C LEU A 6 3.55 3.86 -0.77
N PHE A 7 2.64 4.64 -0.19
CA PHE A 7 1.59 5.34 -0.92
C PHE A 7 1.94 6.80 -0.96
N ALA A 8 2.02 7.38 -2.16
CA ALA A 8 2.21 8.81 -2.34
C ALA A 8 1.12 9.36 -3.27
N ASN A 9 0.77 10.62 -3.08
CA ASN A 9 -0.05 11.35 -4.04
C ASN A 9 0.80 11.81 -5.24
N VAL A 10 0.16 12.41 -6.24
CA VAL A 10 0.82 12.91 -7.46
C VAL A 10 1.80 14.06 -7.20
N GLU A 11 1.69 14.74 -6.07
CA GLU A 11 2.62 15.79 -5.64
C GLU A 11 3.86 15.21 -4.93
N GLY A 12 3.89 13.89 -4.67
CA GLY A 12 4.98 13.22 -3.95
C GLY A 12 4.82 13.21 -2.44
N ASN A 13 3.67 13.66 -1.91
CA ASN A 13 3.36 13.57 -0.48
C ASN A 13 3.06 12.12 -0.12
N ILE A 14 3.76 11.61 0.89
CA ILE A 14 3.57 10.24 1.36
C ILE A 14 2.35 10.18 2.26
N LEU A 15 1.38 9.36 1.88
CA LEU A 15 0.17 9.06 2.63
C LEU A 15 0.40 7.89 3.58
N ILE A 16 1.04 6.81 3.12
CA ILE A 16 1.37 5.63 3.95
C ILE A 16 2.81 5.23 3.72
N GLU A 17 3.52 4.92 4.80
CA GLU A 17 4.81 4.26 4.78
C GLU A 17 4.82 3.02 5.67
N ARG A 18 5.23 1.89 5.10
CA ARG A 18 5.47 0.64 5.81
C ARG A 18 6.87 0.16 5.48
N PHE A 19 7.71 0.01 6.49
CA PHE A 19 9.07 -0.52 6.36
C PHE A 19 9.15 -1.88 7.06
N SER A 20 9.77 -2.86 6.41
CA SER A 20 10.01 -4.20 6.94
C SER A 20 11.50 -4.50 6.88
N GLY A 21 12.15 -4.51 8.04
CA GLY A 21 13.59 -4.80 8.16
C GLY A 21 14.53 -3.65 7.79
N VAL A 22 14.02 -2.44 7.50
CA VAL A 22 14.84 -1.25 7.21
C VAL A 22 15.19 -0.52 8.53
N PRO A 23 16.50 -0.33 8.84
CA PRO A 23 16.95 0.45 10.00
C PRO A 23 16.39 1.86 9.98
N ALA A 24 16.07 2.41 11.16
CA ALA A 24 15.45 3.75 11.27
C ALA A 24 16.28 4.85 10.59
N GLU A 25 17.61 4.75 10.66
CA GLU A 25 18.57 5.69 10.08
C GLU A 25 18.50 5.72 8.54
N GLU A 26 18.21 4.58 7.92
CA GLU A 26 18.13 4.45 6.46
C GLU A 26 16.74 4.79 5.91
N ARG A 27 15.70 4.84 6.76
CA ARG A 27 14.31 5.07 6.29
C ARG A 27 14.18 6.37 5.51
N LEU A 28 14.84 7.45 5.94
CA LEU A 28 14.80 8.73 5.24
C LEU A 28 15.42 8.65 3.84
N HIS A 29 16.51 7.89 3.71
CA HIS A 29 17.18 7.64 2.44
C HIS A 29 16.28 6.83 1.51
N TRP A 30 15.75 5.70 1.98
CA TRP A 30 14.81 4.87 1.24
C TRP A 30 13.54 5.63 0.83
N ARG A 31 13.04 6.49 1.71
CA ARG A 31 11.89 7.35 1.44
C ARG A 31 12.17 8.29 0.27
N SER A 32 13.29 9.01 0.32
CA SER A 32 13.70 9.93 -0.74
C SER A 32 13.92 9.19 -2.07
N PHE A 33 14.54 8.02 -2.01
CA PHE A 33 14.78 7.17 -3.18
C PHE A 33 13.47 6.69 -3.82
N LEU A 34 12.54 6.16 -3.03
CA LEU A 34 11.28 5.61 -3.54
C LEU A 34 10.32 6.69 -4.02
N VAL A 35 10.28 7.87 -3.40
CA VAL A 35 9.50 9.01 -3.92
C VAL A 35 10.05 9.46 -5.27
N LYS A 36 11.38 9.55 -5.41
CA LYS A 36 12.02 9.90 -6.68
C LYS A 36 11.76 8.85 -7.76
N LEU A 37 11.91 7.56 -7.42
CA LEU A 37 11.60 6.44 -8.31
C LEU A 37 10.13 6.45 -8.73
N GLY A 38 9.23 6.72 -7.79
CA GLY A 38 7.81 6.92 -8.05
C GLY A 38 7.62 8.05 -9.06
N ALA A 39 8.09 9.27 -8.75
CA ALA A 39 7.96 10.43 -9.64
C ALA A 39 8.50 10.19 -11.06
N ASP A 40 9.63 9.48 -11.20
CA ASP A 40 10.19 9.12 -12.50
C ASP A 40 9.36 8.05 -13.24
N ASN A 41 8.85 7.04 -12.53
CA ASN A 41 7.93 6.04 -13.09
C ASN A 41 6.54 6.62 -13.44
N LEU A 42 6.16 7.71 -12.79
CA LEU A 42 4.87 8.39 -12.94
C LEU A 42 4.86 9.43 -14.07
N LYS A 43 6.00 9.70 -14.73
CA LYS A 43 6.07 10.58 -15.91
C LYS A 43 5.17 10.05 -17.03
N GLY A 44 3.98 10.63 -17.16
CA GLY A 44 3.01 10.32 -18.21
C GLY A 44 1.76 9.55 -17.75
N VAL A 45 1.62 9.24 -16.46
CA VAL A 45 0.42 8.56 -15.95
C VAL A 45 -0.71 9.55 -15.65
N ARG A 46 -1.95 9.20 -16.00
CA ARG A 46 -3.14 10.06 -15.81
C ARG A 46 -3.62 10.01 -14.35
N ASN A 47 -4.12 11.14 -13.85
CA ASN A 47 -4.52 11.45 -12.46
C ASN A 47 -5.45 10.46 -11.73
N GLU A 48 -6.03 9.46 -12.41
CA GLU A 48 -7.06 8.57 -11.86
C GLU A 48 -6.55 7.15 -11.53
N GLU A 49 -5.28 6.85 -11.83
CA GLU A 49 -4.70 5.53 -11.60
C GLU A 49 -3.98 5.50 -10.24
N LEU A 50 -4.41 4.59 -9.37
CA LEU A 50 -3.78 4.36 -8.08
C LEU A 50 -2.45 3.64 -8.32
N LEU A 51 -1.34 4.32 -8.11
CA LEU A 51 -0.02 3.86 -8.51
C LEU A 51 0.79 3.45 -7.28
N VAL A 52 0.97 2.14 -7.14
CA VAL A 52 1.88 1.56 -6.15
C VAL A 52 3.26 1.54 -6.78
N ALA A 53 4.10 2.53 -6.44
CA ALA A 53 5.51 2.50 -6.82
C ALA A 53 6.20 1.42 -5.99
N SER A 54 6.80 0.44 -6.67
CA SER A 54 7.40 -0.71 -6.02
C SER A 54 8.76 -1.00 -6.64
N HIS A 55 9.81 -1.05 -5.81
CA HIS A 55 11.15 -1.40 -6.22
C HIS A 55 11.44 -2.85 -5.82
N ASN A 56 11.70 -3.76 -6.78
CA ASN A 56 12.38 -5.02 -6.46
C ASN A 56 13.09 -5.66 -7.65
N LEU A 57 14.14 -6.38 -7.28
CA LEU A 57 15.00 -7.25 -8.06
C LEU A 57 14.30 -8.52 -8.63
N TYR A 58 12.99 -8.72 -8.48
CA TYR A 58 12.30 -9.93 -8.97
C TYR A 58 10.83 -9.64 -9.37
N CYS A 59 10.53 -9.84 -10.66
CA CYS A 59 9.42 -9.25 -11.42
C CYS A 59 8.01 -9.84 -11.18
N LEU A 60 7.87 -11.06 -10.63
CA LEU A 60 6.57 -11.77 -10.62
C LEU A 60 5.73 -11.53 -9.34
N HIS A 61 6.30 -11.74 -8.15
CA HIS A 61 5.58 -11.55 -6.89
C HIS A 61 5.14 -10.10 -6.64
N MET A 62 5.82 -9.15 -7.26
CA MET A 62 5.52 -7.72 -7.14
C MET A 62 4.21 -7.35 -7.85
N ALA A 63 3.97 -7.91 -9.03
CA ALA A 63 2.72 -7.68 -9.76
C ALA A 63 1.51 -8.19 -8.97
N GLU A 64 1.63 -9.36 -8.34
CA GLU A 64 0.57 -9.93 -7.50
C GLU A 64 0.31 -9.07 -6.25
N VAL A 65 1.36 -8.60 -5.58
CA VAL A 65 1.25 -7.70 -4.41
C VAL A 65 0.55 -6.40 -4.80
N ILE A 66 1.01 -5.74 -5.87
CA ILE A 66 0.42 -4.50 -6.36
C ILE A 66 -1.04 -4.73 -6.74
N PHE A 67 -1.36 -5.85 -7.40
CA PHE A 67 -2.72 -6.19 -7.77
C PHE A 67 -3.61 -6.44 -6.54
N ALA A 68 -3.15 -7.22 -5.56
CA ALA A 68 -3.88 -7.49 -4.32
C ALA A 68 -4.19 -6.20 -3.56
N ILE A 69 -3.18 -5.32 -3.41
CA ILE A 69 -3.34 -4.03 -2.75
C ILE A 69 -4.30 -3.13 -3.53
N THR A 70 -4.14 -3.02 -4.85
CA THR A 70 -5.02 -2.20 -5.69
C THR A 70 -6.46 -2.69 -5.66
N SER A 71 -6.66 -4.00 -5.67
CA SER A 71 -8.00 -4.61 -5.57
C SER A 71 -8.65 -4.32 -4.22
N ALA A 72 -7.91 -4.49 -3.12
CA ALA A 72 -8.39 -4.18 -1.77
C ALA A 72 -8.74 -2.70 -1.61
N LEU A 73 -7.92 -1.80 -2.17
CA LEU A 73 -8.18 -0.36 -2.15
C LEU A 73 -9.44 0.01 -2.94
N LYS A 74 -9.64 -0.58 -4.12
CA LYS A 74 -10.87 -0.40 -4.90
C LYS A 74 -12.10 -0.87 -4.13
N ASP A 75 -12.03 -1.99 -3.40
CA ASP A 75 -13.15 -2.49 -2.59
C ASP A 75 -13.44 -1.59 -1.38
N VAL A 76 -12.41 -1.06 -0.72
CA VAL A 76 -12.55 -0.13 0.41
C VAL A 76 -13.13 1.22 -0.03
N CYS A 77 -12.67 1.74 -1.16
CA CYS A 77 -13.08 3.05 -1.67
C CYS A 77 -14.42 2.99 -2.43
N GLY A 78 -14.76 1.89 -3.09
CA GLY A 78 -15.99 1.70 -3.89
C GLY A 78 -16.12 2.63 -5.11
N LYS A 79 -15.16 3.55 -5.30
CA LYS A 79 -15.05 4.58 -6.34
C LYS A 79 -13.56 4.77 -6.67
N PRO A 80 -13.21 5.48 -7.76
CA PRO A 80 -11.83 5.84 -8.03
C PRO A 80 -11.22 6.52 -6.78
N PRO A 81 -10.10 6.02 -6.29
CA PRO A 81 -9.50 6.50 -5.04
C PRO A 81 -8.94 7.91 -5.26
N THR A 82 -9.57 8.89 -4.61
CA THR A 82 -9.04 10.26 -4.49
C THR A 82 -8.27 10.39 -3.18
N GLU A 83 -7.35 11.34 -3.07
CA GLU A 83 -6.60 11.59 -1.84
C GLU A 83 -7.52 11.79 -0.62
N ARG A 84 -8.60 12.56 -0.78
CA ARG A 84 -9.61 12.76 0.28
C ARG A 84 -10.26 11.45 0.70
N LEU A 85 -10.71 10.62 -0.25
CA LEU A 85 -11.36 9.35 0.05
C LEU A 85 -10.38 8.35 0.68
N PHE A 86 -9.12 8.40 0.25
CA PHE A 86 -8.04 7.59 0.81
C PHE A 86 -7.82 7.95 2.29
N LEU A 87 -7.75 9.25 2.62
CA LEU A 87 -7.61 9.72 3.99
C LEU A 87 -8.85 9.41 4.85
N ASP A 88 -10.06 9.55 4.31
CA ASP A 88 -11.31 9.19 5.01
C ASP A 88 -11.37 7.70 5.37
N LYS A 89 -10.70 6.84 4.59
CA LYS A 89 -10.65 5.38 4.80
C LYS A 89 -9.31 4.89 5.33
N TYR A 90 -8.42 5.79 5.74
CA TYR A 90 -7.02 5.51 6.06
C TYR A 90 -6.83 4.31 6.98
N GLY A 91 -7.53 4.29 8.13
CA GLY A 91 -7.40 3.20 9.09
C GLY A 91 -7.74 1.82 8.51
N LYS A 92 -8.79 1.74 7.68
CA LYS A 92 -9.18 0.49 7.03
C LYS A 92 -8.19 0.08 5.94
N ILE A 93 -7.63 1.05 5.23
CA ILE A 93 -6.59 0.82 4.24
C ILE A 93 -5.32 0.26 4.89
N CYS A 94 -4.88 0.84 6.02
CA CYS A 94 -3.74 0.33 6.78
C CYS A 94 -3.96 -1.11 7.24
N LEU A 95 -5.16 -1.44 7.74
CA LEU A 95 -5.49 -2.81 8.12
C LEU A 95 -5.44 -3.76 6.92
N CYS A 96 -6.00 -3.36 5.76
CA CYS A 96 -5.88 -4.17 4.55
C CYS A 96 -4.42 -4.39 4.15
N LEU A 97 -3.58 -3.37 4.26
CA LEU A 97 -2.15 -3.48 3.95
C LEU A 97 -1.43 -4.43 4.88
N ASP A 98 -1.71 -4.37 6.19
CA ASP A 98 -1.07 -5.23 7.18
C ASP A 98 -1.50 -6.71 7.00
N GLU A 99 -2.74 -6.96 6.55
CA GLU A 99 -3.20 -8.31 6.20
C GLU A 99 -2.64 -8.84 4.88
N ILE A 100 -2.38 -7.97 3.90
CA ILE A 100 -1.80 -8.37 2.61
C ILE A 100 -0.29 -8.58 2.76
N VAL A 101 0.40 -7.63 3.41
CA VAL A 101 1.84 -7.62 3.62
C VAL A 101 2.15 -7.53 5.10
N TRP A 102 2.69 -8.61 5.66
CA TRP A 102 3.13 -8.64 7.06
C TRP A 102 4.62 -8.91 7.13
N LYS A 103 5.37 -8.03 7.82
CA LYS A 103 6.84 -8.13 7.99
C LYS A 103 7.62 -8.39 6.68
N GLY A 104 7.13 -7.87 5.56
CA GLY A 104 7.77 -8.00 4.26
C GLY A 104 7.50 -9.32 3.53
N LEU A 105 6.54 -10.10 4.03
CA LEU A 105 6.01 -11.29 3.38
C LEU A 105 4.59 -11.01 2.87
N LEU A 106 4.25 -11.61 1.73
CA LEU A 106 2.89 -11.60 1.20
C LEU A 106 2.11 -12.70 1.91
N GLU A 107 1.12 -12.32 2.73
CA GLU A 107 0.32 -13.25 3.53
C GLU A 107 -0.99 -13.60 2.82
N ASN A 108 -1.74 -12.58 2.37
CA ASN A 108 -3.06 -12.75 1.81
C ASN A 108 -3.20 -12.03 0.47
N THR A 109 -3.52 -12.78 -0.58
CA THR A 109 -3.89 -12.25 -1.91
C THR A 109 -5.39 -12.29 -2.17
N ASP A 110 -6.14 -13.09 -1.39
CA ASP A 110 -7.59 -13.21 -1.52
C ASP A 110 -8.32 -12.04 -0.86
N LYS A 111 -9.01 -11.25 -1.70
CA LYS A 111 -9.74 -10.06 -1.26
C LYS A 111 -10.85 -10.35 -0.24
N GLU A 112 -11.56 -11.47 -0.34
CA GLU A 112 -12.66 -11.82 0.57
C GLU A 112 -12.11 -12.19 1.95
N ARG A 113 -10.97 -12.87 1.98
CA ARG A 113 -10.22 -13.16 3.20
C ARG A 113 -9.73 -11.88 3.86
N VAL A 114 -9.07 -10.98 3.12
CA VAL A 114 -8.63 -9.68 3.66
C VAL A 114 -9.82 -8.88 4.19
N ARG A 115 -10.94 -8.85 3.46
CA ARG A 115 -12.16 -8.17 3.90
C ARG A 115 -12.76 -8.76 5.18
N ARG A 116 -12.67 -10.07 5.37
CA ARG A 116 -13.11 -10.73 6.61
C ARG A 116 -12.19 -10.41 7.79
N LEU A 117 -10.87 -10.40 7.56
CA LEU A 117 -9.87 -10.14 8.59
C LEU A 117 -9.90 -8.67 9.05
N THR A 118 -10.16 -7.75 8.13
CA THR A 118 -10.28 -6.31 8.41
C THR A 118 -11.64 -5.89 9.00
N ARG A 119 -12.62 -6.80 9.10
CA ARG A 119 -13.83 -6.54 9.89
C ARG A 119 -13.43 -6.53 11.37
N LEU A 120 -13.19 -5.33 11.89
CA LEU A 120 -13.15 -5.07 13.32
C LEU A 120 -14.46 -5.61 13.91
N LYS A 121 -14.43 -6.81 14.49
CA LYS A 121 -15.46 -7.19 15.45
C LYS A 121 -15.21 -6.28 16.66
N PRO A 122 -16.22 -5.56 17.18
CA PRO A 122 -16.07 -4.99 18.51
C PRO A 122 -15.66 -6.13 19.44
N PRO A 123 -14.73 -5.89 20.40
CA PRO A 123 -14.46 -6.86 21.45
C PRO A 123 -15.81 -7.25 21.99
N THR A 124 -16.17 -8.53 21.86
CA THR A 124 -17.40 -9.01 22.46
C THR A 124 -17.14 -8.86 23.95
N GLU A 125 -17.83 -7.92 24.59
CA GLU A 125 -17.76 -7.74 26.04
C GLU A 125 -18.04 -9.11 26.64
N PHE A 126 -17.03 -9.69 27.27
CA PHE A 126 -17.12 -10.94 28.03
C PHE A 126 -17.74 -10.65 29.39
#